data_AF-A0A211ZR86-F1
#
_entry.id   AF-A0A211ZR86-F1
#
_cell.length_a   1.000
_cell.length_b   1.000
_cell.length_c   1.000
_cell.angle_alpha   90.00
_cell.angle_beta   90.00
_cell.angle_gamma   90.00
#
_symmetry.space_group_name_H-M   'P 1'
#
loop_
_entity.id
_entity.type
_entity.pdbx_description
1 polymer ?
#
loop_
_entity_poly.entity_id
_entity_poly.type
_entity_poly.pdbx_seq_one_letter_code
_entity_poly.pdbx_strand_id
1 'polypeptide(L)'
;MFAAALGAGDVACVEMAVPADPAAAKAVIERLRDIAQEQGVAFLLRDDAALAARTSCDGVVVGPGAYAAARKAVGAQAIVGVLAGASRHEAMEAGEAGADFIGFDADAEIVSWWTEMMEVPCVAAVPEADFRLVTAEGWTDPQAAVAAIRSLG
;
A
#
# COMPACT_ATOMS: atom_id res chain seq x y z
N MET A 1 -0.44 1.45 -21.22
CA MET A 1 -1.20 0.50 -20.38
C MET A 1 -1.18 0.93 -18.92
N PHE A 2 -0.01 1.01 -18.27
CA PHE A 2 0.09 1.48 -16.87
C PHE A 2 -0.54 2.87 -16.61
N ALA A 3 -0.13 3.90 -17.35
CA ALA A 3 -0.71 5.25 -17.22
C ALA A 3 -2.25 5.29 -17.42
N ALA A 4 -2.78 4.46 -18.31
CA ALA A 4 -4.22 4.38 -18.55
C ALA A 4 -4.97 3.66 -17.42
N ALA A 5 -4.31 2.70 -16.75
CA ALA A 5 -4.86 2.03 -15.58
C ALA A 5 -4.95 2.99 -14.38
N LEU A 6 -3.98 3.90 -14.22
CA LEU A 6 -4.04 4.95 -13.19
C LEU A 6 -5.20 5.92 -13.40
N GLY A 7 -5.58 6.19 -14.65
CA GLY A 7 -6.71 7.07 -14.96
C GLY A 7 -8.08 6.38 -14.93
N ALA A 8 -8.16 5.08 -14.61
CA ALA A 8 -9.42 4.32 -14.68
C ALA A 8 -10.30 4.48 -13.43
N GLY A 9 -9.79 5.11 -12.37
CA GLY A 9 -10.49 5.35 -11.12
C GLY A 9 -9.74 6.35 -10.23
N ASP A 10 -10.18 6.49 -8.99
CA ASP A 10 -9.51 7.32 -7.99
C ASP A 10 -8.37 6.54 -7.33
N VAL A 11 -7.16 6.64 -7.87
CA VAL A 11 -6.00 5.86 -7.43
C VAL A 11 -5.15 6.71 -6.48
N ALA A 12 -5.16 6.40 -5.18
CA ALA A 12 -4.33 7.14 -4.22
C ALA A 12 -2.87 6.71 -4.30
N CYS A 13 -2.60 5.40 -4.44
CA CYS A 13 -1.25 4.89 -4.64
C CYS A 13 -1.21 3.58 -5.42
N VAL A 14 -0.01 3.28 -5.94
CA VAL A 14 0.36 1.98 -6.50
C VAL A 14 1.48 1.39 -5.66
N GLU A 15 1.35 0.11 -5.35
CA GLU A 15 2.41 -0.68 -4.74
C GLU A 15 3.05 -1.61 -5.78
N MET A 16 4.39 -1.65 -5.83
CA MET A 16 5.13 -2.51 -6.74
C MET A 16 6.04 -3.50 -6.00
N ALA A 17 5.98 -4.78 -6.38
CA ALA A 17 6.96 -5.76 -5.97
C ALA A 17 8.31 -5.53 -6.66
N VAL A 18 9.41 -5.67 -5.93
CA VAL A 18 10.76 -5.45 -6.46
C VAL A 18 11.18 -6.62 -7.36
N PRO A 19 11.57 -6.38 -8.63
CA PRO A 19 12.12 -7.42 -9.49
C PRO A 19 13.40 -8.05 -8.92
N ALA A 20 13.60 -9.34 -9.16
CA ALA A 20 14.75 -10.07 -8.62
C ALA A 20 16.10 -9.59 -9.18
N ASP A 21 16.14 -9.06 -10.40
CA ASP A 21 17.34 -8.45 -10.98
C ASP A 21 17.47 -6.99 -10.51
N PRO A 22 18.49 -6.62 -9.72
CA PRO A 22 18.63 -5.27 -9.18
C PRO A 22 18.80 -4.18 -10.23
N ALA A 23 19.46 -4.50 -11.36
CA ALA A 23 19.70 -3.52 -12.41
C ALA A 23 18.39 -3.21 -13.17
N ALA A 24 17.63 -4.25 -13.51
CA ALA A 24 16.30 -4.12 -14.08
C ALA A 24 15.32 -3.46 -13.09
N ALA A 25 15.40 -3.81 -11.80
CA ALA A 25 14.53 -3.25 -10.76
C ALA A 25 14.62 -1.72 -10.72
N LYS A 26 15.82 -1.16 -10.61
CA LYS A 26 15.99 0.31 -10.54
C LYS A 26 15.38 1.02 -11.75
N ALA A 27 15.68 0.57 -12.96
CA ALA A 27 15.20 1.21 -14.18
C ALA A 27 13.67 1.13 -14.32
N VAL A 28 13.07 0.01 -13.92
CA VAL A 28 11.61 -0.17 -13.91
C VAL A 28 10.97 0.72 -12.85
N ILE A 29 11.53 0.77 -11.65
CA ILE A 29 11.03 1.62 -10.56
C ILE A 29 11.01 3.07 -10.99
N GLU A 30 12.13 3.62 -11.46
CA GLU A 30 12.23 5.02 -11.86
C GLU A 30 11.21 5.36 -12.94
N ARG A 31 11.07 4.49 -13.96
CA ARG A 31 10.12 4.71 -15.05
C ARG A 31 8.65 4.68 -14.58
N LEU A 32 8.26 3.72 -13.75
CA LEU A 32 6.87 3.59 -13.32
C LEU A 32 6.51 4.63 -12.24
N ARG A 33 7.46 4.93 -11.35
CA ARG A 33 7.35 6.02 -10.37
C ARG A 33 7.05 7.34 -11.06
N ASP A 34 7.84 7.73 -12.06
CA ASP A 34 7.66 9.01 -12.76
C ASP A 34 6.26 9.10 -13.38
N ILE A 35 5.80 8.03 -14.03
CA ILE A 35 4.44 7.97 -14.62
C ILE A 35 3.35 8.11 -13.55
N ALA A 36 3.52 7.49 -12.38
CA ALA A 36 2.54 7.56 -11.30
C ALA A 36 2.50 8.96 -10.66
N GLN A 37 3.68 9.49 -10.32
CA GLN A 37 3.81 10.81 -9.69
C GLN A 37 3.36 11.95 -10.61
N GLU A 38 3.60 11.85 -11.93
CA GLU A 38 3.06 12.80 -12.92
C GLU A 38 1.52 12.85 -12.93
N GLN A 39 0.86 11.79 -12.47
CA GLN A 39 -0.60 11.73 -12.34
C GLN A 39 -1.08 11.99 -10.91
N GLY A 40 -0.20 12.40 -9.99
CA GLY A 40 -0.54 12.62 -8.58
C GLY A 40 -0.81 11.33 -7.80
N VAL A 41 -0.39 10.18 -8.32
CA VAL A 41 -0.54 8.87 -7.67
C VAL A 41 0.76 8.53 -6.95
N ALA A 42 0.69 8.24 -5.65
CA ALA A 42 1.88 7.87 -4.88
C ALA A 42 2.42 6.49 -5.32
N PHE A 43 3.74 6.34 -5.36
CA PHE A 43 4.40 5.10 -5.77
C PHE A 43 5.14 4.48 -4.59
N LEU A 44 4.68 3.30 -4.15
CA LEU A 44 5.22 2.57 -3.00
C LEU A 44 5.93 1.30 -3.45
N LEU A 45 7.04 0.95 -2.80
CA LEU A 45 7.67 -0.37 -2.99
C LEU A 45 7.25 -1.36 -1.91
N ARG A 46 7.12 -2.62 -2.28
CA ARG A 46 6.93 -3.72 -1.33
C ARG A 46 8.27 -4.14 -0.73
N ASP A 47 8.32 -4.25 0.59
CA ASP A 47 9.38 -4.81 1.46
C ASP A 47 10.77 -4.13 1.44
N ASP A 48 11.19 -3.47 0.36
CA ASP A 48 12.53 -2.84 0.26
C ASP A 48 12.50 -1.33 0.52
N ALA A 49 12.41 -0.97 1.81
CA ALA A 49 12.42 0.42 2.28
C ALA A 49 13.71 1.18 1.88
N ALA A 50 14.85 0.48 1.84
CA ALA A 50 16.11 1.11 1.48
C ALA A 50 16.18 1.42 -0.02
N LEU A 51 15.67 0.53 -0.87
CA LEU A 51 15.53 0.79 -2.30
C LEU A 51 14.54 1.92 -2.55
N ALA A 52 13.37 1.92 -1.88
CA ALA A 52 12.36 2.96 -2.01
C ALA A 52 12.95 4.35 -1.77
N ALA A 53 13.73 4.51 -0.70
CA ALA A 53 14.43 5.75 -0.39
C ALA A 53 15.46 6.13 -1.47
N ARG A 54 16.26 5.17 -1.96
CA ARG A 54 17.29 5.41 -3.00
C ARG A 54 16.69 5.75 -4.36
N THR A 55 15.50 5.26 -4.65
CA THR A 55 14.78 5.50 -5.91
C THR A 55 13.68 6.55 -5.76
N SER A 56 13.72 7.38 -4.70
CA SER A 56 12.78 8.51 -4.53
C SER A 56 11.31 8.10 -4.67
N CYS A 57 10.96 6.88 -4.24
CA CYS A 57 9.57 6.45 -4.13
C CYS A 57 8.90 7.21 -2.98
N ASP A 58 7.59 7.37 -3.05
CA ASP A 58 6.82 8.09 -2.03
C ASP A 58 6.75 7.31 -0.71
N GLY A 59 7.03 6.00 -0.75
CA GLY A 59 7.03 5.19 0.45
C GLY A 59 7.25 3.70 0.21
N VAL A 60 6.90 2.93 1.24
CA VAL A 60 7.08 1.48 1.28
C VAL A 60 5.87 0.82 1.96
N VAL A 61 5.55 -0.39 1.52
CA VAL A 61 4.60 -1.29 2.20
C VAL A 61 5.37 -2.48 2.73
N VAL A 62 5.21 -2.78 4.01
CA VAL A 62 5.94 -3.85 4.71
C VAL A 62 5.01 -4.78 5.47
N GLY A 63 5.49 -5.96 5.86
CA GLY A 63 4.80 -6.85 6.78
C GLY A 63 4.88 -6.39 8.26
N PRO A 64 4.19 -7.11 9.16
CA PRO A 64 4.22 -6.85 10.59
C PRO A 64 5.65 -6.91 11.16
N GLY A 65 5.91 -6.12 12.20
CA GLY A 65 7.22 -6.06 12.86
C GLY A 65 8.32 -5.30 12.10
N ALA A 66 8.13 -4.96 10.83
CA ALA A 66 9.12 -4.26 10.01
C ALA A 66 8.99 -2.72 10.04
N TYR A 67 7.91 -2.18 10.61
CA TYR A 67 7.59 -0.75 10.57
C TYR A 67 8.74 0.15 11.04
N ALA A 68 9.33 -0.12 12.22
CA ALA A 68 10.36 0.75 12.79
C ALA A 68 11.61 0.83 11.90
N ALA A 69 12.00 -0.30 11.29
CA ALA A 69 13.11 -0.36 10.36
C ALA A 69 12.79 0.39 9.05
N ALA A 70 11.57 0.19 8.53
CA ALA A 70 11.08 0.88 7.34
C ALA A 70 11.06 2.40 7.54
N ARG A 71 10.41 2.89 8.60
CA ARG A 71 10.33 4.31 8.96
C ARG A 71 11.72 4.94 9.09
N LYS A 72 12.68 4.24 9.69
CA LYS A 72 14.07 4.73 9.79
C LYS A 72 14.74 4.85 8.42
N ALA A 73 14.45 3.94 7.50
CA ALA A 73 15.07 3.90 6.17
C ALA A 73 14.48 4.97 5.22
N VAL A 74 13.16 5.13 5.19
CA VAL A 74 12.49 6.08 4.28
C VAL A 74 12.36 7.49 4.86
N GLY A 75 12.55 7.67 6.17
CA GLY A 75 12.44 8.94 6.84
C GLY A 75 11.01 9.31 7.27
N ALA A 76 10.87 10.50 7.83
CA ALA A 76 9.62 10.92 8.50
C ALA A 76 8.50 11.34 7.54
N GLN A 77 8.83 11.68 6.29
CA GLN A 77 7.85 12.21 5.33
C GLN A 77 7.32 11.17 4.34
N ALA A 78 8.03 10.06 4.16
CA ALA A 78 7.61 9.01 3.25
C ALA A 78 6.46 8.18 3.85
N ILE A 79 5.63 7.60 3.00
CA ILE A 79 4.51 6.75 3.40
C ILE A 79 5.04 5.37 3.84
N VAL A 80 4.53 4.85 4.96
CA VAL A 80 4.82 3.50 5.45
C VAL A 80 3.49 2.79 5.76
N GLY A 81 3.09 1.91 4.86
CA GLY A 81 1.95 1.01 5.07
C GLY A 81 2.37 -0.33 5.67
N VAL A 82 1.49 -0.95 6.47
CA VAL A 82 1.74 -2.28 7.04
C VAL A 82 0.62 -3.25 6.66
N LEU A 83 0.96 -4.38 6.06
CA LEU A 83 0.00 -5.46 5.75
C LEU A 83 -0.13 -6.39 6.95
N ALA A 84 -1.23 -6.28 7.70
CA ALA A 84 -1.53 -7.11 8.86
C ALA A 84 -2.39 -8.35 8.54
N GLY A 85 -2.85 -8.50 7.30
CA GLY A 85 -3.66 -9.66 6.88
C GLY A 85 -4.96 -9.77 7.67
N ALA A 86 -5.15 -10.85 8.43
CA ALA A 86 -6.31 -11.03 9.32
C ALA A 86 -6.03 -10.73 10.80
N SER A 87 -4.84 -10.21 11.15
CA SER A 87 -4.41 -10.04 12.53
C SER A 87 -4.76 -8.67 13.09
N ARG A 88 -5.73 -8.63 14.01
CA ARG A 88 -6.08 -7.41 14.75
C ARG A 88 -4.93 -6.91 15.63
N HIS A 89 -4.19 -7.83 16.25
CA HIS A 89 -3.10 -7.46 17.15
C HIS A 89 -1.95 -6.78 16.40
N GLU A 90 -1.48 -7.38 15.31
CA GLU A 90 -0.42 -6.81 14.49
C GLU A 90 -0.83 -5.47 13.87
N ALA A 91 -2.10 -5.34 13.47
CA ALA A 91 -2.66 -4.09 13.00
C ALA A 91 -2.61 -2.99 14.07
N MET A 92 -3.05 -3.30 15.29
CA MET A 92 -3.01 -2.34 16.41
C MET A 92 -1.58 -1.91 16.73
N GLU A 93 -0.64 -2.86 16.81
CA GLU A 93 0.78 -2.54 17.06
C GLU A 93 1.36 -1.63 15.98
N ALA A 94 1.07 -1.92 14.71
CA ALA A 94 1.52 -1.10 13.59
C ALA A 94 0.87 0.30 13.59
N GLY A 95 -0.42 0.40 13.89
CA GLY A 95 -1.13 1.67 14.00
C GLY A 95 -0.58 2.54 15.14
N GLU A 96 -0.38 1.95 16.32
CA GLU A 96 0.22 2.63 17.47
C GLU A 96 1.66 3.08 17.20
N ALA A 97 2.41 2.32 16.40
CA ALA A 97 3.77 2.70 15.99
C ALA A 97 3.79 3.88 14.99
N GLY A 98 2.66 4.19 14.36
CA GLY A 98 2.51 5.31 13.42
C GLY A 98 2.56 4.90 11.94
N ALA A 99 2.14 3.69 11.61
CA ALA A 99 1.88 3.33 10.20
C ALA A 99 0.87 4.31 9.58
N ASP A 100 1.13 4.72 8.34
CA ASP A 100 0.27 5.67 7.62
C ASP A 100 -1.05 5.01 7.17
N PHE A 101 -1.03 3.68 6.98
CA PHE A 101 -2.23 2.87 6.80
C PHE A 101 -1.98 1.40 7.15
N ILE A 102 -3.06 0.66 7.42
CA ILE A 102 -3.04 -0.79 7.63
C ILE A 102 -3.72 -1.52 6.46
N GLY A 103 -3.08 -2.54 5.91
CA GLY A 103 -3.67 -3.45 4.94
C GLY A 103 -4.21 -4.71 5.60
N PHE A 104 -5.49 -4.99 5.39
CA PHE A 104 -6.13 -6.24 5.79
C PHE A 104 -6.39 -7.13 4.59
N ASP A 105 -6.60 -8.42 4.82
CA ASP A 105 -7.20 -9.28 3.79
C ASP A 105 -8.57 -8.70 3.40
N ALA A 106 -8.99 -8.92 2.15
CA ALA A 106 -10.29 -8.50 1.65
C ALA A 106 -11.45 -9.30 2.30
N ASP A 107 -11.67 -9.04 3.58
CA ASP A 107 -12.71 -9.56 4.45
C ASP A 107 -13.43 -8.38 5.13
N ALA A 108 -14.75 -8.33 4.96
CA ALA A 108 -15.54 -7.20 5.40
C ALA A 108 -15.62 -7.10 6.93
N GLU A 109 -15.50 -8.21 7.66
CA GLU A 109 -15.61 -8.21 9.13
C GLU A 109 -14.45 -7.44 9.76
N ILE A 110 -13.22 -7.75 9.34
CA ILE A 110 -12.02 -7.10 9.91
C ILE A 110 -11.90 -5.64 9.47
N VAL A 111 -12.26 -5.34 8.22
CA VAL A 111 -12.25 -3.96 7.70
C VAL A 111 -13.29 -3.11 8.43
N SER A 112 -14.53 -3.59 8.58
CA SER A 112 -15.58 -2.87 9.32
C SER A 112 -15.15 -2.59 10.75
N TRP A 113 -14.66 -3.64 11.45
CA TRP A 113 -14.17 -3.51 12.81
C TRP A 113 -13.09 -2.44 12.94
N TRP A 114 -12.12 -2.39 12.02
CA TRP A 114 -11.07 -1.36 12.06
C TRP A 114 -11.62 0.04 11.83
N THR A 115 -12.46 0.22 10.80
CA THR A 115 -13.05 1.53 10.48
C THR A 115 -13.97 2.09 11.57
N GLU A 116 -14.58 1.22 12.38
CA GLU A 116 -15.42 1.64 13.51
C GLU A 116 -14.60 2.02 14.75
N MET A 117 -13.41 1.43 14.92
CA MET A 117 -12.65 1.51 16.17
C MET A 117 -11.40 2.38 16.09
N MET A 118 -10.85 2.61 14.91
CA MET A 118 -9.52 3.20 14.72
C MET A 118 -9.57 4.40 13.77
N GLU A 119 -8.69 5.38 14.02
CA GLU A 119 -8.54 6.56 13.15
C GLU A 119 -7.54 6.34 12.01
N VAL A 120 -6.58 5.43 12.19
CA VAL A 120 -5.57 5.12 11.17
C VAL A 120 -6.26 4.53 9.94
N PRO A 121 -6.03 5.05 8.73
CA PRO A 121 -6.64 4.53 7.51
C PRO A 121 -6.35 3.03 7.31
N CYS A 122 -7.28 2.32 6.66
CA CYS A 122 -7.03 0.94 6.25
C CYS A 122 -7.42 0.66 4.80
N VAL A 123 -6.81 -0.38 4.23
CA VAL A 123 -7.08 -0.87 2.88
C VAL A 123 -7.47 -2.35 2.95
N ALA A 124 -8.44 -2.74 2.14
CA ALA A 124 -8.68 -4.15 1.86
C ALA A 124 -7.71 -4.60 0.76
N ALA A 125 -6.98 -5.68 0.98
CA ALA A 125 -5.93 -6.17 0.09
C ALA A 125 -6.20 -7.60 -0.35
N VAL A 126 -5.85 -7.89 -1.61
CA VAL A 126 -5.74 -9.23 -2.16
C VAL A 126 -4.25 -9.56 -2.30
N PRO A 127 -3.74 -10.63 -1.65
CA PRO A 127 -2.30 -10.91 -1.59
C PRO A 127 -1.63 -11.14 -2.95
N GLU A 128 -2.39 -11.62 -3.94
CA GLU A 128 -1.88 -12.16 -5.21
C GLU A 128 -2.12 -11.27 -6.44
N ALA A 129 -2.57 -10.02 -6.27
CA ALA A 129 -2.81 -9.12 -7.41
C ALA A 129 -1.53 -8.38 -7.86
N ASP A 130 -1.28 -8.37 -9.18
CA ASP A 130 -0.11 -7.73 -9.82
C ASP A 130 -0.08 -6.20 -9.69
N PHE A 131 -1.23 -5.56 -9.45
CA PHE A 131 -1.35 -4.12 -9.20
C PHE A 131 -2.43 -3.86 -8.13
N ARG A 132 -2.09 -3.10 -7.09
CA ARG A 132 -3.03 -2.71 -6.03
C ARG A 132 -3.57 -1.32 -6.32
N LEU A 133 -4.89 -1.23 -6.46
CA LEU A 133 -5.61 0.04 -6.35
C LEU A 133 -5.89 0.28 -4.86
N VAL A 134 -5.12 1.17 -4.25
CA VAL A 134 -5.43 1.68 -2.92
C VAL A 134 -6.14 3.00 -3.11
N THR A 135 -7.38 3.08 -2.64
CA THR A 135 -8.13 4.34 -2.56
C THR A 135 -8.18 4.73 -1.08
N ALA A 136 -7.54 5.84 -0.72
CA ALA A 136 -7.47 6.29 0.68
C ALA A 136 -8.80 6.93 1.15
N GLU A 137 -9.74 7.20 0.25
CA GLU A 137 -10.97 7.93 0.54
C GLU A 137 -12.19 7.22 -0.08
N GLY A 138 -13.30 7.16 0.66
CA GLY A 138 -14.64 6.99 0.06
C GLY A 138 -15.37 5.66 0.23
N TRP A 139 -14.83 4.64 0.90
CA TRP A 139 -15.61 3.42 1.17
C TRP A 139 -16.46 3.60 2.42
N THR A 140 -17.68 4.10 2.22
CA THR A 140 -18.71 4.08 3.27
C THR A 140 -19.27 2.67 3.52
N ASP A 141 -18.99 1.71 2.63
CA ASP A 141 -19.40 0.31 2.71
C ASP A 141 -18.21 -0.65 2.49
N PRO A 142 -17.64 -1.23 3.57
CA PRO A 142 -16.59 -2.25 3.49
C PRO A 142 -16.97 -3.50 2.70
N GLN A 143 -18.25 -3.90 2.67
CA GLN A 143 -18.68 -5.08 1.89
C GLN A 143 -18.62 -4.79 0.39
N ALA A 144 -19.03 -3.60 -0.03
CA ALA A 144 -18.89 -3.16 -1.42
C ALA A 144 -17.40 -3.11 -1.83
N ALA A 145 -16.51 -2.70 -0.93
CA ALA A 145 -15.05 -2.70 -1.13
C ALA A 145 -14.50 -4.06 -1.44
N VAL A 146 -14.79 -5.01 -0.56
CA VAL A 146 -14.34 -6.38 -0.71
C VAL A 146 -14.93 -7.02 -1.97
N ALA A 147 -16.20 -6.76 -2.28
CA ALA A 147 -16.84 -7.29 -3.48
C ALA A 147 -16.19 -6.74 -4.77
N ALA A 148 -15.91 -5.43 -4.83
CA ALA A 148 -15.24 -4.81 -5.97
C ALA A 148 -13.83 -5.41 -6.16
N ILE A 149 -13.05 -5.49 -5.08
CA ILE A 149 -11.70 -6.07 -5.12
C ILE A 149 -11.72 -7.52 -5.60
N ARG A 150 -12.65 -8.34 -5.11
CA ARG A 150 -12.81 -9.75 -5.54
C ARG A 150 -13.28 -9.90 -6.98
N SER A 151 -13.91 -8.88 -7.58
CA SER A 151 -14.34 -8.93 -8.99
C SER A 151 -13.26 -8.56 -9.99
N LEU A 152 -12.11 -8.07 -9.52
CA LEU A 152 -10.94 -7.75 -10.35
C LEU A 152 -10.08 -9.00 -10.67
N GLY A 153 -10.43 -10.18 -10.13
CA GLY A 153 -9.73 -11.45 -10.35
C GLY A 153 -10.68 -12.63 -10.46
#